data_AF-A0A372Q5M5-F1
#
_entry.id   AF-A0A372Q5M5-F1
#
_cell.length_a   1.000
_cell.length_b   1.000
_cell.length_c   1.000
_cell.angle_alpha   90.00
_cell.angle_beta   90.00
_cell.angle_gamma   90.00
#
_symmetry.space_group_name_H-M   'P 1'
#
loop_
_entity.id
_entity.type
_entity.pdbx_description
1 polymer ?
#
loop_
_entity_poly.entity_id
_entity_poly.type
_entity_poly.pdbx_seq_one_letter_code
_entity_poly.pdbx_strand_id
1 'polypeptide(L)'
;MEVEEFPSTFFVPTVYNNNERCIHIKDSVNIKKLENKILNLICSDIKCVTCVKNSIESKIPYSSLQSQAIWLCLACCKPHCSRFDEGHGVDHYEENVL
;
A
#
# COMPACT_ATOMS: atom_id res chain seq x y z
N MET A 1 17.68 -16.64 31.56
CA MET A 1 16.43 -16.63 30.79
C MET A 1 16.33 -15.24 30.21
N GLU A 2 16.96 -15.05 29.06
CA GLU A 2 17.12 -13.74 28.43
C GLU A 2 15.92 -13.53 27.51
N VAL A 3 15.16 -12.48 27.77
CA VAL A 3 14.09 -12.01 26.88
C VAL A 3 14.79 -11.23 25.78
N GLU A 4 14.87 -11.84 24.60
CA GLU A 4 15.34 -11.16 23.39
C GLU A 4 14.30 -10.10 22.99
N GLU A 5 14.56 -8.85 23.34
CA GLU A 5 13.81 -7.70 22.87
C GLU A 5 14.09 -7.51 21.37
N PHE A 6 13.05 -7.65 20.55
CA PHE A 6 13.10 -7.37 19.12
C PHE A 6 13.53 -5.92 18.87
N PRO A 7 14.59 -5.65 18.07
CA PRO A 7 15.02 -4.29 17.78
C PRO A 7 13.98 -3.60 16.89
N SER A 8 13.34 -2.54 17.42
CA SER A 8 12.31 -1.73 16.75
C SER A 8 12.91 -0.76 15.71
N THR A 9 13.80 -1.21 14.84
CA THR A 9 14.47 -0.35 13.87
C THR A 9 13.63 -0.12 12.61
N PHE A 10 12.45 0.49 12.77
CA PHE A 10 11.90 1.32 11.69
C PHE A 10 12.63 2.66 11.73
N PHE A 11 13.68 2.77 10.94
CA PHE A 11 14.44 4.00 10.74
C PHE A 11 13.54 5.01 10.00
N VAL A 12 12.93 5.95 10.73
CA VAL A 12 12.20 7.08 10.14
C VAL A 12 13.19 8.24 9.99
N PRO A 13 13.49 8.73 8.78
CA PRO A 13 14.35 9.88 8.61
C PRO A 13 13.72 11.11 9.28
N THR A 14 14.44 11.72 10.22
CA THR A 14 14.03 12.95 10.90
C THR A 14 14.13 14.12 9.93
N VAL A 15 13.01 14.48 9.31
CA VAL A 15 12.86 15.65 8.43
C VAL A 15 11.70 16.50 8.97
N TYR A 16 12.06 17.65 9.54
CA TYR A 16 11.24 18.75 10.07
C TYR A 16 10.32 18.47 11.27
N ASN A 17 10.52 19.30 12.29
CA ASN A 17 9.70 19.41 13.49
C ASN A 17 8.32 20.01 13.12
N ASN A 18 7.34 19.14 12.84
CA ASN A 18 5.90 19.40 12.92
C ASN A 18 5.26 18.15 13.53
N ASN A 19 5.07 18.14 14.85
CA ASN A 19 4.40 17.06 15.61
C ASN A 19 2.90 16.87 15.26
N GLU A 20 2.43 17.44 14.16
CA GLU A 20 1.06 17.30 13.71
C GLU A 20 0.96 16.05 12.84
N ARG A 21 0.58 14.94 13.48
CA ARG A 21 0.15 13.73 12.79
C ARG A 21 -0.89 14.12 11.73
N CYS A 22 -0.79 13.53 10.54
CA CYS A 22 -1.78 13.75 9.49
C CYS A 22 -3.20 13.51 10.03
N ILE A 23 -4.08 14.49 9.87
CA ILE A 23 -5.45 14.46 10.40
C ILE A 23 -6.26 13.27 9.87
N HIS A 24 -5.89 12.77 8.69
CA HIS A 24 -6.58 11.65 8.02
C HIS A 24 -6.22 10.28 8.59
N ILE A 25 -5.25 10.16 9.51
CA ILE A 25 -4.81 8.84 10.02
C ILE A 25 -5.96 8.06 10.66
N LYS A 26 -6.87 8.73 11.39
CA LYS A 26 -7.97 8.05 12.09
C LYS A 26 -9.01 7.47 11.12
N ASP A 27 -9.24 8.14 10.01
CA ASP A 27 -10.33 7.81 9.09
C ASP A 27 -9.84 6.99 7.88
N SER A 28 -8.57 7.16 7.49
CA SER A 28 -8.00 6.55 6.29
C SER A 28 -7.11 5.34 6.57
N VAL A 29 -6.94 4.94 7.84
CA VAL A 29 -6.12 3.78 8.22
C VAL A 29 -6.94 2.79 9.05
N ASN A 30 -7.06 1.57 8.55
CA ASN A 30 -7.63 0.46 9.32
C ASN A 30 -6.50 -0.42 9.87
N ILE A 31 -5.98 -0.05 11.06
CA ILE A 31 -4.83 -0.72 11.69
C ILE A 31 -5.09 -2.21 11.87
N LYS A 32 -6.27 -2.60 12.39
CA LYS A 32 -6.64 -4.02 12.61
C LYS A 32 -6.57 -4.82 11.31
N LYS A 33 -7.06 -4.25 10.21
CA LYS A 33 -7.03 -4.91 8.90
C LYS A 33 -5.62 -4.99 8.33
N LEU A 34 -4.83 -3.94 8.55
CA LEU A 34 -3.43 -3.88 8.12
C LEU A 34 -2.59 -4.93 8.85
N GLU A 35 -2.68 -5.01 10.17
CA GLU A 35 -1.97 -6.01 10.99
C GLU A 35 -2.25 -7.44 10.52
N ASN A 36 -3.51 -7.75 10.22
CA ASN A 36 -3.91 -9.08 9.72
C ASN A 36 -3.37 -9.40 8.32
N LYS A 37 -2.99 -8.39 7.52
CA LYS A 37 -2.58 -8.57 6.13
C LYS A 37 -1.10 -8.29 5.88
N ILE A 38 -0.41 -7.60 6.79
CA ILE A 38 0.96 -7.11 6.57
C ILE A 38 1.92 -8.25 6.25
N LEU A 39 1.82 -9.38 6.93
CA LEU A 39 2.68 -10.56 6.70
C LEU A 39 2.51 -11.10 5.28
N ASN A 40 1.27 -11.22 4.81
CA ASN A 40 0.98 -11.68 3.45
C ASN A 40 1.45 -10.67 2.41
N LEU A 41 1.40 -9.37 2.71
CA LEU A 41 1.88 -8.32 1.81
C LEU A 41 3.40 -8.34 1.68
N ILE A 42 4.14 -8.46 2.79
CA ILE A 42 5.61 -8.47 2.80
C ILE A 42 6.16 -9.69 2.05
N CYS A 43 5.51 -10.84 2.15
CA CYS A 43 5.98 -12.08 1.55
C CYS A 43 5.51 -12.32 0.10
N SER A 44 4.77 -11.38 -0.50
CA SER A 44 4.17 -11.57 -1.83
C SER A 44 4.71 -10.58 -2.86
N ASP A 45 4.69 -11.00 -4.13
CA ASP A 45 4.88 -10.10 -5.28
C ASP A 45 3.62 -9.22 -5.43
N ILE A 46 3.65 -8.04 -4.82
CA ILE A 46 2.50 -7.13 -4.75
C ILE A 46 2.29 -6.46 -6.11
N LYS A 47 1.07 -6.60 -6.66
CA LYS A 47 0.68 -5.98 -7.94
C LYS A 47 -0.63 -5.23 -7.81
N CYS A 48 -0.82 -4.22 -8.66
CA CYS A 48 -2.07 -3.48 -8.72
C CYS A 48 -3.25 -4.42 -9.01
N VAL A 49 -4.26 -4.43 -8.13
CA VAL A 49 -5.43 -5.32 -8.28
C VAL A 49 -6.18 -5.09 -9.59
N THR A 50 -6.29 -3.82 -10.02
CA THR A 50 -7.01 -3.45 -11.24
C THR A 50 -6.21 -3.82 -12.48
N CYS A 51 -4.90 -3.55 -12.49
CA CYS A 51 -4.05 -3.95 -13.62
C CYS A 51 -4.02 -5.47 -13.80
N VAL A 52 -3.97 -6.25 -12.71
CA VAL A 52 -4.05 -7.72 -12.79
C VAL A 52 -5.38 -8.15 -13.41
N LYS A 53 -6.51 -7.60 -12.95
CA LYS A 53 -7.83 -7.88 -13.52
C LYS A 53 -7.90 -7.55 -15.01
N ASN A 54 -7.44 -6.34 -15.39
CA ASN A 54 -7.43 -5.90 -16.78
C ASN A 54 -6.49 -6.75 -17.65
N SER A 55 -5.37 -7.26 -17.10
CA SER A 55 -4.48 -8.14 -17.86
C SER A 55 -5.13 -9.48 -18.23
N ILE A 56 -5.97 -10.01 -17.35
CA ILE A 56 -6.73 -11.25 -17.57
C ILE A 56 -7.79 -11.02 -18.65
N GLU A 57 -8.48 -9.89 -18.60
CA GLU A 57 -9.56 -9.54 -19.53
C GLU A 57 -9.04 -9.12 -20.92
N SER A 58 -7.94 -8.36 -20.97
CA SER A 58 -7.42 -7.72 -22.19
C SER A 58 -6.20 -8.41 -22.81
N LYS A 59 -5.72 -9.53 -22.24
CA LYS A 59 -4.51 -10.26 -22.67
C LYS A 59 -3.24 -9.39 -22.75
N ILE A 60 -3.13 -8.37 -21.90
CA ILE A 60 -1.92 -7.54 -21.82
C ILE A 60 -0.79 -8.38 -21.20
N PRO A 61 0.43 -8.39 -21.77
CA PRO A 61 1.51 -9.20 -21.26
C PRO A 61 1.87 -8.80 -19.83
N TYR A 62 1.87 -9.79 -18.94
CA TYR A 62 2.14 -9.64 -17.51
C TYR A 62 3.50 -8.99 -17.20
N SER A 63 4.44 -9.01 -18.14
CA SER A 63 5.74 -8.34 -18.04
C SER A 63 5.62 -6.83 -17.89
N SER A 64 4.55 -6.19 -18.38
CA SER A 64 4.32 -4.76 -18.18
C SER A 64 3.90 -4.41 -16.75
N LEU A 65 3.57 -5.41 -15.92
CA LEU A 65 3.15 -5.21 -14.52
C LEU A 65 4.29 -5.33 -13.51
N GLN A 66 5.48 -5.78 -13.92
CA GLN A 66 6.60 -6.04 -13.01
C GLN A 66 7.39 -4.78 -12.59
N SER A 67 7.25 -3.66 -13.31
CA SER A 67 8.00 -2.43 -13.06
C SER A 67 7.18 -1.33 -12.38
N GLN A 68 5.95 -1.62 -11.96
CA GLN A 68 5.02 -0.60 -11.45
C GLN A 68 5.41 -0.15 -10.03
N ALA A 69 5.27 1.15 -9.77
CA ALA A 69 5.33 1.64 -8.40
C ALA A 69 3.98 1.38 -7.74
N ILE A 70 3.96 0.59 -6.66
CA ILE A 70 2.72 0.18 -5.99
C ILE A 70 2.47 1.02 -4.73
N TRP A 71 1.25 1.54 -4.62
CA TRP A 71 0.70 2.15 -3.41
C TRP A 71 -0.25 1.17 -2.73
N LEU A 72 -0.17 1.07 -1.40
CA LEU A 72 -1.08 0.28 -0.59
C LEU A 72 -2.11 1.20 0.06
N CYS A 73 -3.39 1.00 -0.23
CA CYS A 73 -4.45 1.70 0.50
C CYS A 73 -4.50 1.20 1.94
N LEU A 74 -4.26 2.07 2.92
CA LEU A 74 -4.23 1.70 4.34
C LEU A 74 -5.62 1.49 4.97
N ALA A 75 -6.69 1.94 4.31
CA ALA A 75 -8.07 1.67 4.73
C ALA A 75 -8.53 0.25 4.32
N CYS A 76 -8.25 -0.14 3.08
CA CYS A 76 -8.77 -1.38 2.51
C CYS A 76 -7.72 -2.51 2.36
N CYS A 77 -6.44 -2.16 2.46
CA CYS A 77 -5.27 -3.03 2.28
C CYS A 77 -5.24 -3.69 0.90
N LYS A 78 -5.62 -2.94 -0.14
CA LYS A 78 -5.48 -3.35 -1.54
C LYS A 78 -4.33 -2.57 -2.20
N PRO A 79 -3.49 -3.24 -3.00
CA PRO A 79 -2.46 -2.58 -3.78
C PRO A 79 -3.01 -1.98 -5.08
N HIS A 80 -2.56 -0.77 -5.40
CA HIS A 80 -2.91 -0.02 -6.61
C HIS A 80 -1.63 0.56 -7.22
N CYS A 81 -1.56 0.67 -8.55
CA CYS A 81 -0.42 1.30 -9.20
C CYS A 81 -0.44 2.82 -8.96
N SER A 82 0.73 3.42 -8.96
CA SER A 82 0.92 4.84 -8.70
C SER A 82 0.33 5.69 -9.82
N ARG A 83 0.28 7.01 -9.58
CA ARG A 83 -0.07 8.01 -10.60
C ARG A 83 0.87 8.07 -11.82
N PHE A 84 2.06 7.47 -11.73
CA PHE A 84 3.03 7.45 -12.82
C PHE A 84 2.88 6.23 -13.73
N ASP A 85 2.05 5.28 -13.31
CA ASP A 85 1.61 4.12 -14.09
C ASP A 85 0.19 4.42 -14.63
N GLU A 86 -0.74 3.46 -14.53
CA GLU A 86 -2.15 3.62 -14.95
C GLU A 86 -3.00 4.42 -13.96
N GLY A 87 -2.45 4.94 -12.86
CA GLY A 87 -3.17 5.87 -11.99
C GLY A 87 -4.24 5.28 -11.05
N HIS A 88 -4.46 3.95 -11.04
CA HIS A 88 -5.53 3.33 -10.25
C HIS A 88 -5.52 3.61 -8.74
N GLY A 89 -4.39 4.04 -8.16
CA GLY A 89 -4.36 4.49 -6.77
C GLY A 89 -5.09 5.82 -6.54
N VAL A 90 -5.05 6.71 -7.54
CA VAL A 90 -5.78 7.98 -7.56
C VAL A 90 -7.26 7.70 -7.82
N ASP A 91 -7.58 6.90 -8.84
CA ASP A 91 -8.97 6.52 -9.14
C ASP A 91 -9.64 5.89 -7.91
N HIS A 92 -8.92 4.98 -7.23
CA HIS A 92 -9.42 4.35 -6.00
C HIS A 92 -9.72 5.39 -4.90
N TYR A 93 -8.89 6.43 -4.75
CA TYR A 93 -9.16 7.49 -3.80
C TYR A 93 -10.42 8.29 -4.21
N GLU A 94 -10.50 8.73 -5.46
CA GLU A 94 -11.60 9.55 -5.95
C GLU A 94 -12.96 8.84 -5.88
N GLU A 95 -13.02 7.53 -6.16
CA GLU A 95 -14.23 6.72 -6.04
C GLU A 95 -14.71 6.50 -4.59
N ASN A 96 -13.82 6.63 -3.61
CA ASN A 96 -14.11 6.30 -2.20
C ASN A 96 -14.17 7.54 -1.29
N VAL A 97 -14.04 8.75 -1.85
CA VAL A 97 -14.10 10.04 -1.13
C VAL A 97 -15.46 10.74 -1.31
N LEU A 98 -16.33 10.23 -2.20
CA LEU A 98 -17.72 10.70 -2.39
C LEU A 98 -18.73 9.99 -1.49
#